data_AF-A0A6N7VVI8-F1
#
_entry.id   AF-A0A6N7VVI8-F1
#
_cell.length_a   1.000
_cell.length_b   1.000
_cell.length_c   1.000
_cell.angle_alpha   90.00
_cell.angle_beta   90.00
_cell.angle_gamma   90.00
#
_symmetry.space_group_name_H-M   'P 1'
#
loop_
_entity.id
_entity.type
_entity.pdbx_description
1 polymer ?
#
loop_
_entity_poly.entity_id
_entity_poly.type
_entity_poly.pdbx_seq_one_letter_code
_entity_poly.pdbx_strand_id
1 'polypeptide(L)'
;MTATEISVEDQQAYAQMAARLSDLDAQIEQLKEQRDQVAELLLGCLPEGAKKVEAGDYTISVRAGARRLNTRKIEEQFPAAQYPTMYQQKAVLITEEVKRQVSEAFLEANGLFIVGRPSVSVK
;
A
#
# COMPACT_ATOMS: atom_id res chain seq x y z
N MET A 1 -7.08 -33.58 -0.84
CA MET A 1 -6.29 -32.62 -0.05
C MET A 1 -5.33 -33.41 0.80
N THR A 2 -4.11 -33.62 0.32
CA THR A 2 -3.08 -34.35 1.07
C THR A 2 -2.52 -33.41 2.12
N ALA A 3 -2.68 -33.76 3.40
CA ALA A 3 -1.86 -33.16 4.44
C ALA A 3 -0.42 -33.55 4.11
N THR A 4 0.38 -32.57 3.67
CA THR A 4 1.81 -32.78 3.54
C THR A 4 2.32 -33.06 4.96
N GLU A 5 2.72 -34.30 5.23
CA GLU A 5 3.45 -34.63 6.44
C GLU A 5 4.79 -33.90 6.38
N ILE A 6 4.86 -32.74 7.05
CA ILE A 6 6.08 -31.96 7.16
C ILE A 6 7.00 -32.73 8.11
N SER A 7 8.19 -33.12 7.64
CA SER A 7 9.21 -33.77 8.46
C SER A 7 9.57 -32.91 9.68
N VAL A 8 10.00 -33.51 10.78
CA VAL A 8 10.45 -32.76 11.97
C VAL A 8 11.62 -31.82 11.63
N GLU A 9 12.50 -32.23 10.70
CA GLU A 9 13.60 -31.39 10.20
C GLU A 9 13.08 -30.18 9.40
N ASP A 10 12.06 -30.38 8.56
CA ASP A 10 11.41 -29.30 7.80
C ASP A 10 10.67 -28.34 8.73
N GLN A 11 10.00 -28.86 9.77
CA GLN A 11 9.33 -28.02 10.79
C GLN A 11 10.35 -27.12 11.50
N GLN A 12 11.52 -27.65 11.86
CA GLN A 12 12.59 -26.86 12.48
C GLN A 12 13.16 -25.82 11.53
N ALA A 13 13.39 -26.18 10.26
CA ALA A 13 13.86 -25.24 9.25
C ALA A 13 12.85 -24.10 9.03
N TYR A 14 11.55 -24.42 8.93
CA TYR A 14 10.49 -23.42 8.77
C TYR A 14 10.36 -22.52 10.00
N ALA A 15 10.50 -23.07 11.21
CA ALA A 15 10.50 -22.28 12.43
C ALA A 15 11.67 -21.29 12.48
N GLN A 16 12.87 -21.69 12.06
CA GLN A 16 14.02 -20.80 11.97
C GLN A 16 13.82 -19.69 10.92
N MET A 17 13.26 -20.04 9.75
CA MET A 17 12.94 -19.06 8.71
C MET A 17 11.88 -18.07 9.19
N ALA A 18 10.83 -18.55 9.86
CA ALA A 18 9.77 -17.71 10.40
C ALA A 18 10.28 -16.76 11.49
N ALA A 19 11.10 -17.26 12.42
CA ALA A 19 11.75 -16.44 13.44
C ALA A 19 12.61 -15.35 12.80
N ARG A 20 13.43 -15.70 11.79
CA ARG A 20 14.27 -14.73 11.10
C ARG A 20 13.46 -13.67 10.35
N LEU A 21 12.33 -14.04 9.73
CA LEU A 21 11.43 -13.09 9.09
C LEU A 21 10.84 -12.12 10.12
N SER A 22 10.35 -12.63 11.26
CA SER A 22 9.83 -11.80 12.34
C SER A 22 10.86 -10.80 12.86
N ASP A 23 12.12 -11.23 13.04
CA ASP A 23 13.20 -10.34 13.46
C ASP A 23 13.48 -9.24 12.42
N LEU A 24 13.47 -9.59 11.14
CA LEU A 24 13.67 -8.64 10.05
C LEU A 24 12.52 -7.64 9.97
N ASP A 25 11.27 -8.07 10.13
CA ASP A 25 10.11 -7.19 10.13
C ASP A 25 10.17 -6.20 11.30
N ALA A 26 10.57 -6.65 12.49
CA ALA A 26 10.78 -5.78 13.65
C ALA A 26 11.91 -4.75 13.39
N GLN A 27 13.03 -5.17 12.80
CA GLN A 27 14.13 -4.26 12.44
C GLN A 27 13.72 -3.26 11.38
N ILE A 28 12.95 -3.69 10.37
CA ILE A 28 12.42 -2.81 9.33
C ILE A 28 11.54 -1.73 9.96
N GLU A 29 10.68 -2.10 10.91
CA GLU A 29 9.80 -1.13 11.56
C GLU A 29 10.59 -0.10 12.39
N GLN A 30 11.59 -0.55 13.16
CA GLN A 30 12.49 0.35 13.89
C GLN A 30 13.25 1.29 12.94
N LEU A 31 13.77 0.77 11.83
CA LEU A 31 14.49 1.58 10.84
C LEU A 31 13.57 2.57 10.11
N LYS A 32 12.31 2.22 9.86
CA LYS A 32 11.31 3.16 9.33
C LYS A 32 11.07 4.30 10.31
N GLU A 33 10.87 3.97 11.58
CA GLU A 33 10.65 4.98 12.62
C GLU A 33 11.85 5.94 12.73
N GLN A 34 13.07 5.40 12.77
CA GLN A 34 14.29 6.21 12.76
C GLN A 34 14.39 7.09 11.50
N ARG A 35 14.07 6.54 10.32
CA ARG A 35 14.06 7.30 9.06
C ARG A 35 13.06 8.45 9.12
N ASP A 36 11.87 8.22 9.66
CA ASP A 36 10.82 9.23 9.77
C ASP A 36 11.22 10.33 10.77
N GLN A 37 11.79 9.98 11.92
CA GLN A 37 12.33 10.95 12.89
C GLN A 37 13.42 11.84 12.27
N VAL A 38 14.37 11.27 11.52
CA VAL A 38 15.41 12.04 10.83
C VAL A 38 14.81 12.95 9.76
N ALA A 39 13.83 12.46 9.00
CA ALA A 39 13.13 13.27 8.00
C ALA A 39 12.39 14.45 8.65
N GLU A 40 11.75 14.23 9.80
CA GLU A 40 11.07 15.29 10.55
C GLU A 40 12.04 16.35 11.08
N LEU A 41 13.22 15.95 11.57
CA LEU A 41 14.29 16.88 11.95
C LEU A 41 14.73 17.75 10.76
N LEU A 42 14.88 17.15 9.57
CA LEU A 42 15.21 17.91 8.35
C LEU A 42 14.10 18.89 7.96
N LEU A 43 12.83 18.51 8.12
CA LEU A 43 11.68 19.40 7.88
C LEU A 43 11.62 20.55 8.91
N GLY A 44 12.08 20.35 10.14
CA GLY A 44 12.19 21.41 11.15
C GLY A 44 13.32 22.41 10.87
N CYS A 45 14.39 21.97 10.21
CA CYS A 45 15.55 22.79 9.89
C CYS A 45 15.45 23.57 8.57
N LEU A 46 14.67 23.05 7.60
CA LEU A 46 14.60 23.60 6.25
C LEU A 46 13.21 24.16 5.96
N PRO A 47 13.09 25.33 5.30
CA PRO A 47 11.79 25.88 4.96
C PRO A 47 11.05 25.01 3.93
N GLU A 48 9.72 25.05 3.98
CA GLU A 48 8.89 24.42 2.95
C GLU A 48 9.25 24.94 1.55
N GLY A 49 9.37 24.02 0.59
CA GLY A 49 9.74 24.38 -0.77
C GLY A 49 11.24 24.64 -0.97
N ALA A 50 12.10 24.41 0.02
CA ALA A 50 13.55 24.45 -0.14
C ALA A 50 13.99 23.49 -1.25
N LYS A 51 14.68 24.01 -2.27
CA LYS A 51 15.21 23.23 -3.39
C LYS A 51 16.72 23.23 -3.36
N LYS A 52 17.31 22.04 -3.54
CA LYS A 52 18.75 21.85 -3.75
C LYS A 52 19.62 22.47 -2.65
N VAL A 53 19.32 22.13 -1.40
CA VAL A 53 20.18 22.47 -0.28
C VAL A 53 21.33 21.48 -0.27
N GLU A 54 22.52 21.92 -0.67
CA GLU A 54 23.73 21.09 -0.66
C GLU A 54 24.25 20.93 0.78
N ALA A 55 24.49 19.68 1.19
CA ALA A 55 24.98 19.30 2.51
C ALA A 55 26.06 18.23 2.35
N GLY A 56 27.28 18.66 2.03
CA GLY A 56 28.38 17.76 1.69
C GLY A 56 28.08 16.99 0.40
N ASP A 57 28.04 15.67 0.49
CA ASP A 57 27.77 14.78 -0.65
C ASP A 57 26.26 14.61 -0.96
N TYR A 58 25.39 15.28 -0.21
CA TYR A 58 23.94 15.14 -0.33
C TYR A 58 23.27 16.43 -0.80
N THR A 59 22.29 16.28 -1.69
CA THR A 59 21.39 17.37 -2.07
C THR A 59 20.01 17.14 -1.47
N ILE A 60 19.56 18.05 -0.61
CA ILE A 60 18.29 17.95 0.10
C ILE A 60 17.23 18.80 -0.63
N SER A 61 16.02 18.27 -0.77
CA SER A 61 14.87 19.01 -1.29
C SER A 61 13.64 18.76 -0.44
N VAL A 62 12.99 19.84 0.00
CA VAL A 62 11.73 19.81 0.76
C VAL A 62 10.61 20.20 -0.17
N ARG A 63 9.74 19.24 -0.48
CA ARG A 63 8.52 19.53 -1.26
C ARG A 63 7.47 20.13 -0.35
N ALA A 64 6.83 21.20 -0.81
CA ALA A 64 5.65 21.73 -0.14
C ALA A 64 4.53 20.65 -0.11
N GLY A 65 3.71 20.67 0.94
CA GLY A 65 2.56 19.80 1.06
C GLY A 65 1.61 19.93 -0.14
N ALA A 66 1.01 18.81 -0.55
CA ALA A 66 0.05 18.82 -1.66
C ALA A 66 -1.20 19.62 -1.28
N ARG A 67 -1.45 20.72 -1.98
CA ARG A 67 -2.70 21.48 -1.85
C ARG A 67 -3.83 20.70 -2.51
N ARG A 68 -4.59 19.94 -1.70
CA ARG A 68 -5.76 19.19 -2.15
C ARG A 68 -7.03 19.98 -1.86
N LEU A 69 -7.99 19.89 -2.78
CA LEU A 69 -9.34 20.38 -2.55
C LEU A 69 -10.03 19.48 -1.51
N ASN A 70 -10.78 20.08 -0.58
CA ASN A 70 -11.59 19.33 0.37
C ASN A 70 -12.88 18.89 -0.33
N THR A 71 -12.89 17.66 -0.84
CA THR A 71 -13.99 17.12 -1.65
C THR A 71 -15.31 17.12 -0.89
N ARG A 72 -15.30 16.80 0.42
CA ARG A 72 -16.51 16.83 1.24
C ARG A 72 -17.12 18.23 1.33
N LYS A 73 -16.31 19.25 1.62
CA LYS A 73 -16.80 20.65 1.65
C LYS A 73 -17.29 21.11 0.27
N ILE A 74 -16.65 20.63 -0.80
CA ILE A 74 -17.10 20.89 -2.17
C ILE A 74 -18.43 20.19 -2.44
N GLU A 75 -18.63 18.95 -2.02
CA GLU A 75 -19.90 18.24 -2.16
C GLU A 75 -21.04 18.92 -1.40
N GLU A 76 -20.75 19.45 -0.21
CA GLU A 76 -21.69 20.23 0.59
C GLU A 76 -22.07 21.55 -0.12
N GLN A 77 -21.12 22.24 -0.77
CA GLN A 77 -21.35 23.51 -1.46
C GLN A 77 -21.85 23.38 -2.91
N PHE A 78 -21.48 22.30 -3.58
CA PHE A 78 -21.79 22.01 -4.97
C PHE A 78 -22.38 20.60 -5.09
N PRO A 79 -23.61 20.34 -4.62
CA PRO A 79 -24.19 19.00 -4.61
C PRO A 79 -24.36 18.44 -6.01
N ALA A 80 -24.13 17.13 -6.19
CA ALA A 80 -24.23 16.45 -7.47
C ALA A 80 -25.61 16.58 -8.14
N ALA A 81 -26.69 16.70 -7.35
CA ALA A 81 -28.04 16.91 -7.86
C ALA A 81 -28.20 18.27 -8.58
N GLN A 82 -27.45 19.30 -8.16
CA GLN A 82 -27.53 20.65 -8.73
C GLN A 82 -26.42 20.93 -9.75
N TYR A 83 -25.26 20.30 -9.58
CA TYR A 83 -24.08 20.49 -10.43
C TYR A 83 -23.60 19.17 -11.05
N PRO A 84 -24.44 18.41 -11.77
CA PRO A 84 -24.09 17.08 -12.26
C PRO A 84 -22.89 17.07 -13.21
N THR A 85 -22.61 18.19 -13.89
CA THR A 85 -21.43 18.34 -14.79
C THR A 85 -20.09 18.37 -14.05
N MET A 86 -20.09 18.63 -12.74
CA MET A 86 -18.88 18.61 -11.91
C MET A 86 -18.53 17.20 -11.40
N TYR A 87 -19.42 16.22 -11.61
CA TYR A 87 -19.27 14.85 -11.11
C TYR A 87 -19.17 13.87 -12.27
N GLN A 88 -18.33 12.85 -12.10
CA GLN A 88 -18.26 11.75 -13.05
C GLN A 88 -19.31 10.70 -12.68
N GLN A 89 -20.22 10.40 -13.61
CA GLN A 89 -21.06 9.20 -13.51
C GLN A 89 -20.21 8.00 -13.94
N LYS A 90 -19.72 7.22 -12.98
CA LYS A 90 -18.92 6.03 -13.26
C LYS A 90 -19.67 4.78 -12.84
N ALA A 91 -19.97 3.91 -13.80
CA ALA A 91 -20.36 2.54 -13.50
C ALA A 91 -19.12 1.84 -12.92
N VAL A 92 -19.21 1.41 -11.66
CA VAL A 92 -18.15 0.65 -10.99
C VAL A 92 -18.54 -0.82 -11.05
N LEU A 93 -17.69 -1.64 -11.66
CA LEU A 93 -17.86 -3.08 -11.68
C LEU A 93 -17.73 -3.63 -10.25
N ILE A 94 -18.74 -4.36 -9.80
CA ILE A 94 -18.71 -5.02 -8.50
C ILE A 94 -18.19 -6.44 -8.71
N THR A 95 -16.87 -6.64 -8.52
CA THR A 95 -16.20 -7.92 -8.79
C THR A 95 -16.76 -9.08 -7.98
N GLU A 96 -17.26 -8.83 -6.77
CA GLU A 96 -17.89 -9.86 -5.94
C GLU A 96 -19.22 -10.34 -6.53
N GLU A 97 -20.00 -9.45 -7.14
CA GLU A 97 -21.21 -9.85 -7.85
C GLU A 97 -20.89 -10.63 -9.13
N VAL A 98 -19.82 -10.25 -9.83
CA VAL A 98 -19.33 -11.01 -11.00
C VAL A 98 -18.99 -12.44 -10.59
N LYS A 99 -18.25 -12.65 -9.49
CA LYS A 99 -17.91 -14.00 -9.00
C LYS A 99 -19.13 -14.80 -8.52
N ARG A 100 -20.19 -14.14 -8.05
CA ARG A 100 -21.44 -14.80 -7.63
C ARG A 100 -22.30 -15.23 -8.81
N GLN A 101 -22.29 -14.46 -9.89
CA GLN A 101 -23.18 -14.64 -11.04
C GLN A 101 -22.52 -15.41 -12.19
N VAL A 102 -21.19 -15.40 -12.28
CA VAL A 102 -20.41 -16.05 -13.33
C VAL A 102 -19.64 -17.22 -12.73
N SER A 103 -19.67 -18.38 -13.40
CA SER A 103 -18.98 -19.56 -12.93
C SER A 103 -17.46 -19.38 -12.94
N GLU A 104 -16.78 -19.97 -11.96
CA GLU A 104 -15.32 -19.91 -11.84
C GLU A 104 -14.62 -20.48 -13.07
N ALA A 105 -15.11 -21.61 -13.60
CA ALA A 105 -14.60 -22.20 -14.83
C ALA A 105 -14.67 -21.24 -16.04
N PHE A 106 -15.70 -20.40 -16.14
CA PHE A 106 -15.79 -19.39 -17.19
C PHE A 106 -14.76 -18.27 -16.96
N LEU A 107 -14.60 -17.81 -15.73
CA LEU A 107 -13.62 -16.77 -15.39
C LEU A 107 -12.18 -17.24 -15.67
N GLU A 108 -11.85 -18.49 -15.35
CA GLU A 108 -10.56 -19.12 -15.65
C GLU A 108 -10.34 -19.30 -17.15
N ALA A 109 -11.31 -19.91 -17.85
CA ALA A 109 -11.19 -20.18 -19.29
C ALA A 109 -11.01 -18.91 -20.13
N ASN A 110 -11.51 -17.78 -19.64
CA ASN A 110 -11.37 -16.48 -20.29
C ASN A 110 -10.24 -15.62 -19.73
N GLY A 111 -9.37 -16.15 -18.85
CA GLY A 111 -8.19 -15.44 -18.35
C GLY A 111 -8.53 -14.19 -17.52
N LEU A 112 -9.68 -14.17 -16.85
CA LEU A 112 -10.14 -13.02 -16.07
C LEU A 112 -9.53 -12.96 -14.66
N PHE A 113 -8.80 -14.00 -14.25
CA PHE A 113 -8.00 -13.99 -13.04
C PHE A 113 -6.59 -13.47 -13.29
N ILE A 114 -6.13 -12.57 -12.42
CA ILE A 114 -4.73 -12.17 -12.32
C ILE A 114 -4.17 -12.86 -11.08
N VAL A 115 -3.24 -13.80 -11.28
CA VAL A 115 -2.58 -14.49 -10.16
C VAL A 115 -1.38 -13.67 -9.73
N GLY A 116 -1.45 -13.09 -8.52
CA GLY A 116 -0.35 -12.36 -7.92
C GLY A 116 0.78 -13.27 -7.46
N ARG A 117 1.95 -12.68 -7.20
CA ARG A 117 3.07 -13.41 -6.56
C ARG A 117 2.62 -13.86 -5.16
N PRO A 118 2.84 -15.13 -4.76
CA PRO A 118 2.53 -15.56 -3.40
C PRO A 118 3.36 -14.76 -2.40
N SER A 119 2.72 -14.39 -1.28
CA SER A 119 3.36 -13.69 -0.16
C SER A 119 3.31 -14.56 1.10
N VAL A 120 4.37 -14.47 1.91
CA VAL A 120 4.44 -15.14 3.22
C VAL A 120 4.24 -14.09 4.31
N SER A 121 3.41 -14.40 5.31
CA SER A 121 3.24 -13.58 6.51
C SER A 121 3.44 -14.46 7.74
N VAL A 122 4.33 -14.03 8.64
CA VAL A 122 4.53 -14.66 9.96
C VAL A 122 3.76 -13.82 10.99
N LYS A 123 3.06 -14.46 11.93
CA LYS A 123 2.28 -13.82 13.00
C LYS A 123 2.88 -14.17 14.36
#